data_AF-A0A964D818-F1
#
_entry.id   AF-A0A964D818-F1
#
_cell.length_a   1.000
_cell.length_b   1.000
_cell.length_c   1.000
_cell.angle_alpha   90.00
_cell.angle_beta   90.00
_cell.angle_gamma   90.00
#
_symmetry.space_group_name_H-M   'P 1'
#
loop_
_entity.id
_entity.type
_entity.pdbx_description
1 polymer ?
#
loop_
_entity_poly.entity_id
_entity_poly.type
_entity_poly.pdbx_seq_one_letter_code
_entity_poly.pdbx_strand_id
1 'polypeptide(L)'
;MFKKDKSSLLFTIGAATLLIGLGILAYSIVISRGPAKDLPAGAVVVPQDAMMALSITTDESQWNRLREFGTPESKASFERFLSELRDRLLTSNGYAYQQDIQPWVGNTVMVAFLRNKTAIPVPPRAPNAPPPQPIQQSVAIILPISNPIKAKELLAKPRPLNQGKMVERNYKGVQVTETQGIPDRNFSVAVLGTNYLAVTTDPTATDRIIDTYKGEPSLAKTPGYGDAIQQIKDVGAFGQIYVNMPVAAAFTAANSSREISVENLEKLQQNQGFATTATLDADGIGFKSISWLKPDSTTRIAVENNALKMANRLPNNTIMMVSGGNLQRLWQDYVLGSDANPLAPINPQVLRTGLKSTTGQDLDKDFINWMAGEFSLSLIPAPAQNPKDKFAAGFVFMVETNNRGAANKSLKQLDEMMKNKQYRVEEIQVGGQPATQWKSPFGGITVTRGWMKDVLFITVGAPVVDAIVPAPTSPLLSSELFQKTVRSQLKPHNGNFFIDTESAFNPKNLALPEFPPNQKIWIDATRSIGITAAVIGDRTTRYDAFVGLKKSDQSTPSPKPSPNPSSPSSPSPSSSSPSSPSPSSSSPSSPSPSSPSPSSSSPSPDSPSPSPTVQTSPN
;
A
#
# COMPACT_ATOMS: atom_id res chain seq x y z
N MET A 1 29.73 71.63 2.67
CA MET A 1 30.30 70.49 1.92
C MET A 1 30.03 69.20 2.67
N PHE A 2 30.38 68.04 2.08
CA PHE A 2 30.32 66.70 2.67
C PHE A 2 31.09 66.59 4.01
N LYS A 3 30.95 65.55 4.85
CA LYS A 3 30.46 64.17 4.61
C LYS A 3 29.77 63.55 5.85
N LYS A 4 29.57 62.22 5.84
CA LYS A 4 28.69 61.39 6.71
C LYS A 4 29.48 60.17 7.23
N ASP A 5 28.85 59.38 8.13
CA ASP A 5 29.19 58.01 8.58
C ASP A 5 30.31 57.88 9.65
N LYS A 6 30.36 56.85 10.52
CA LYS A 6 29.32 55.99 11.18
C LYS A 6 29.99 55.05 12.21
N SER A 7 29.30 54.72 13.30
CA SER A 7 29.28 53.41 13.98
C SER A 7 30.57 52.67 14.39
N SER A 8 30.84 52.65 15.70
CA SER A 8 30.88 51.39 16.49
C SER A 8 30.10 51.65 17.80
N LEU A 9 29.30 50.75 18.39
CA LEU A 9 29.27 49.29 18.48
C LEU A 9 30.25 48.72 19.53
N LEU A 10 29.85 48.84 20.79
CA LEU A 10 30.23 47.98 21.91
C LEU A 10 29.28 48.26 23.09
N PHE A 11 28.54 47.25 23.57
CA PHE A 11 28.26 47.07 25.01
C PHE A 11 27.70 45.66 25.28
N THR A 12 28.05 45.11 26.43
CA THR A 12 27.86 43.71 26.83
C THR A 12 26.97 43.58 28.07
N ILE A 13 26.21 42.48 28.12
CA ILE A 13 25.79 41.74 29.33
C ILE A 13 25.04 42.54 30.42
N GLY A 14 23.76 42.20 30.60
CA GLY A 14 22.96 42.54 31.79
C GLY A 14 21.67 41.71 31.80
N ALA A 15 21.34 41.05 32.91
CA ALA A 15 20.33 39.99 32.93
C ALA A 15 19.06 40.34 33.72
N ALA A 16 17.94 39.79 33.23
CA ALA A 16 16.71 39.41 33.96
C ALA A 16 16.09 40.39 34.97
N THR A 17 14.92 40.94 34.63
CA THR A 17 13.63 40.70 35.33
C THR A 17 12.48 41.41 34.61
N LEU A 18 11.24 40.91 34.76
CA LEU A 18 9.97 41.46 34.21
C LEU A 18 9.96 41.62 32.66
N LEU A 19 9.16 40.86 31.91
CA LEU A 19 7.69 40.95 31.89
C LEU A 19 7.01 39.57 31.87
N ILE A 20 7.19 38.78 32.93
CA ILE A 20 6.21 37.74 33.29
C ILE A 20 5.12 38.44 34.10
N GLY A 21 3.85 38.38 33.65
CA GLY A 21 2.75 39.02 34.36
C GLY A 21 1.38 38.93 33.66
N LEU A 22 1.25 39.47 32.45
CA LEU A 22 -0.07 39.73 31.82
C LEU A 22 -0.41 38.89 30.58
N GLY A 23 0.55 38.19 29.96
CA GLY A 23 0.30 37.38 28.75
C GLY A 23 -0.29 35.98 28.98
N ILE A 24 -0.20 35.44 30.19
CA ILE A 24 -0.37 33.99 30.44
C ILE A 24 -1.85 33.56 30.48
N LEU A 25 -2.75 34.41 30.98
CA LEU A 25 -4.17 34.05 31.16
C LEU A 25 -4.98 34.03 29.85
N ALA A 26 -4.60 34.84 28.86
CA ALA A 26 -5.29 34.86 27.56
C ALA A 26 -4.95 33.64 26.68
N TYR A 27 -3.72 33.14 26.73
CA TYR A 27 -3.24 32.07 25.86
C TYR A 27 -3.85 30.69 26.20
N SER A 28 -4.05 30.40 27.50
CA SER A 28 -4.63 29.13 27.95
C SER A 28 -6.08 28.92 27.49
N ILE A 29 -6.88 29.98 27.48
CA ILE A 29 -8.33 29.95 27.19
C ILE A 29 -8.63 29.68 25.71
N VAL A 30 -7.71 30.04 24.80
CA VAL A 30 -7.84 29.76 23.36
C VAL A 30 -7.48 28.30 23.04
N ILE A 31 -6.54 27.70 23.78
CA ILE A 31 -6.11 26.30 23.59
C ILE A 31 -7.10 25.30 24.21
N SER A 32 -7.91 25.69 25.20
CA SER A 32 -8.85 24.80 25.90
C SER A 32 -10.15 24.44 25.16
N ARG A 33 -10.24 24.63 23.84
CA ARG A 33 -11.44 24.26 23.03
C ARG A 33 -11.36 22.84 22.43
N GLY A 34 -11.69 21.84 23.24
CA GLY A 34 -12.04 20.49 22.77
C GLY A 34 -10.85 19.53 22.54
N PRO A 35 -11.05 18.21 22.68
CA PRO A 35 -9.93 17.28 22.79
C PRO A 35 -9.39 16.80 21.43
N ALA A 36 -8.27 17.36 20.99
CA ALA A 36 -7.34 16.68 20.08
C ALA A 36 -6.47 15.60 20.80
N LYS A 37 -6.88 15.17 22.00
CA LYS A 37 -6.09 14.33 22.93
C LYS A 37 -5.79 12.90 22.44
N ASP A 38 -6.47 12.47 21.38
CA ASP A 38 -6.40 11.12 20.81
C ASP A 38 -5.89 11.09 19.35
N LEU A 39 -5.55 12.25 18.77
CA LEU A 39 -5.02 12.29 17.41
C LEU A 39 -3.52 11.95 17.40
N PRO A 40 -2.98 11.36 16.32
CA PRO A 40 -1.56 11.04 16.23
C PRO A 40 -0.73 12.30 16.40
N ALA A 41 0.30 12.24 17.25
CA ALA A 41 0.94 13.45 17.80
C ALA A 41 1.41 14.47 16.75
N GLY A 42 1.86 14.04 15.57
CA GLY A 42 2.29 14.92 14.47
C GLY A 42 1.16 15.55 13.64
N ALA A 43 -0.09 15.07 13.75
CA ALA A 43 -1.21 15.50 12.90
C ALA A 43 -1.56 16.99 13.02
N VAL A 44 -1.15 17.66 14.11
CA VAL A 44 -1.36 19.09 14.36
C VAL A 44 -0.26 20.00 13.77
N VAL A 45 0.85 19.44 13.27
CA VAL A 45 1.95 20.20 12.62
C VAL A 45 2.23 19.76 11.18
N VAL A 46 1.69 18.64 10.74
CA VAL A 46 1.71 18.23 9.32
C VAL A 46 0.64 19.01 8.54
N PRO A 47 0.95 19.62 7.37
CA PRO A 47 -0.03 20.35 6.55
C PRO A 47 -1.27 19.53 6.16
N GLN A 48 -2.43 20.19 6.05
CA GLN A 48 -3.72 19.55 5.68
C GLN A 48 -3.68 18.84 4.31
N ASP A 49 -2.89 19.35 3.36
CA ASP A 49 -2.71 18.76 2.03
C ASP A 49 -1.63 17.66 1.95
N ALA A 50 -1.16 17.13 3.09
CA ALA A 50 -0.30 15.95 3.08
C ALA A 50 -0.99 14.81 2.32
N MET A 51 -0.28 14.22 1.35
CA MET A 51 -0.80 13.15 0.49
C MET A 51 -1.05 11.87 1.27
N MET A 52 -0.12 11.55 2.17
CA MET A 52 -0.17 10.40 3.07
C MET A 52 0.52 10.77 4.38
N ALA A 53 0.03 10.24 5.50
CA ALA A 53 0.72 10.27 6.78
C ALA A 53 0.71 8.86 7.41
N LEU A 54 1.87 8.43 7.89
CA LEU A 54 2.11 7.15 8.55
C LEU A 54 2.66 7.42 9.95
N SER A 55 1.91 7.05 10.98
CA SER A 55 2.34 7.09 12.37
C SER A 55 2.80 5.69 12.79
N ILE A 56 3.93 5.56 13.48
CA ILE A 56 4.49 4.28 13.91
C ILE A 56 4.94 4.37 15.38
N THR A 57 4.65 3.32 16.14
CA THR A 57 5.09 3.15 17.52
C THR A 57 6.61 3.21 17.67
N THR A 58 7.08 3.80 18.78
CA THR A 58 8.48 3.71 19.22
C THR A 58 8.68 2.66 20.31
N ASP A 59 7.62 1.93 20.69
CA ASP A 59 7.67 0.88 21.71
C ASP A 59 8.41 -0.36 21.20
N GLU A 60 9.60 -0.56 21.74
CA GLU A 60 10.49 -1.68 21.42
C GLU A 60 9.84 -3.05 21.70
N SER A 61 8.90 -3.16 22.64
CA SER A 61 8.17 -4.40 22.90
C SER A 61 7.27 -4.80 21.72
N GLN A 62 6.67 -3.81 21.03
CA GLN A 62 5.86 -4.05 19.84
C GLN A 62 6.73 -4.42 18.64
N TRP A 63 7.88 -3.78 18.46
CA TRP A 63 8.87 -4.18 17.44
C TRP A 63 9.41 -5.60 17.69
N ASN A 64 9.66 -5.97 18.95
CA ASN A 64 10.04 -7.35 19.32
C ASN A 64 8.93 -8.34 18.95
N ARG A 65 7.67 -8.05 19.28
CA ARG A 65 6.51 -8.88 18.91
C ARG A 65 6.36 -9.04 17.40
N LEU A 66 6.67 -8.01 16.61
CA LEU A 66 6.63 -8.11 15.14
C LEU A 66 7.70 -9.09 14.60
N ARG A 67 8.87 -9.19 15.24
CA ARG A 67 9.93 -10.17 14.89
C ARG A 67 9.58 -11.63 15.25
N GLU A 68 8.54 -11.87 16.04
CA GLU A 68 8.04 -13.24 16.27
C GLU A 68 7.44 -13.86 15.00
N PHE A 69 6.92 -13.03 14.09
CA PHE A 69 6.20 -13.46 12.90
C PHE A 69 7.11 -13.70 11.68
N GLY A 70 6.68 -14.63 10.83
CA GLY A 70 7.31 -14.97 9.55
C GLY A 70 8.16 -16.24 9.59
N THR A 71 8.55 -16.66 8.39
CA THR A 71 9.56 -17.69 8.13
C THR A 71 10.98 -17.14 8.38
N PRO A 72 12.03 -17.98 8.43
CA PRO A 72 13.41 -17.50 8.54
C PRO A 72 13.81 -16.51 7.43
N GLU A 73 13.34 -16.71 6.20
CA GLU A 73 13.67 -15.90 5.02
C GLU A 73 13.01 -14.52 5.06
N SER A 74 11.75 -14.47 5.51
CA SER A 74 11.01 -13.21 5.68
C SER A 74 11.53 -12.42 6.88
N LYS A 75 11.87 -13.08 8.00
CA LYS A 75 12.56 -12.44 9.13
C LYS A 75 13.92 -11.87 8.73
N ALA A 76 14.77 -12.64 8.03
CA ALA A 76 16.05 -12.16 7.53
C ALA A 76 15.92 -11.00 6.52
N SER A 77 14.83 -10.97 5.75
CA SER A 77 14.52 -9.86 4.84
C SER A 77 14.04 -8.61 5.59
N PHE A 78 13.25 -8.78 6.65
CA PHE A 78 12.80 -7.69 7.52
C PHE A 78 13.95 -7.05 8.31
N GLU A 79 14.83 -7.85 8.93
CA GLU A 79 15.98 -7.32 9.68
C GLU A 79 17.02 -6.64 8.76
N ARG A 80 17.14 -7.08 7.50
CA ARG A 80 17.91 -6.35 6.49
C ARG A 80 17.30 -4.98 6.21
N PHE A 81 15.99 -4.92 5.94
CA PHE A 81 15.28 -3.66 5.72
C PHE A 81 15.38 -2.70 6.91
N LEU A 82 15.23 -3.19 8.15
CA LEU A 82 15.41 -2.37 9.35
C LEU A 82 16.85 -1.86 9.51
N SER A 83 17.84 -2.69 9.18
CA SER A 83 19.25 -2.29 9.22
C SER A 83 19.58 -1.23 8.16
N GLU A 84 19.13 -1.42 6.92
CA GLU A 84 19.28 -0.43 5.84
C GLU A 84 18.58 0.90 6.18
N LEU A 85 17.39 0.85 6.78
CA LEU A 85 16.65 2.03 7.23
C LEU A 85 17.38 2.77 8.36
N ARG A 86 17.85 2.05 9.39
CA ARG A 86 18.68 2.57 10.47
C ARG A 86 19.93 3.24 9.92
N ASP A 87 20.65 2.56 9.03
CA ASP A 87 21.95 3.02 8.56
C ASP A 87 21.86 4.18 7.56
N ARG A 88 20.76 4.27 6.80
CA ARG A 88 20.44 5.42 5.95
C ARG A 88 20.02 6.66 6.76
N LEU A 89 19.17 6.49 7.77
CA LEU A 89 18.58 7.63 8.50
C LEU A 89 19.41 8.11 9.69
N LEU A 90 20.04 7.20 10.44
CA LEU A 90 20.70 7.50 11.71
C LEU A 90 22.22 7.29 11.62
N THR A 91 22.68 6.07 11.34
CA THR A 91 24.11 5.72 11.43
C THR A 91 24.97 6.53 10.46
N SER A 92 24.51 6.72 9.22
CA SER A 92 25.14 7.60 8.22
C SER A 92 25.33 9.06 8.69
N ASN A 93 24.50 9.52 9.61
CA ASN A 93 24.47 10.90 10.10
C ASN A 93 25.11 11.03 11.49
N GLY A 94 25.72 9.96 12.01
CA GLY A 94 26.42 9.95 13.30
C GLY A 94 25.51 9.75 14.53
N TYR A 95 24.29 9.24 14.34
CA TYR A 95 23.33 8.99 15.43
C TYR A 95 23.03 7.49 15.61
N ALA A 96 22.80 7.06 16.84
CA ALA A 96 22.32 5.72 17.19
C ALA A 96 20.98 5.82 17.94
N TYR A 97 19.96 5.06 17.52
CA TYR A 97 18.59 5.21 18.03
C TYR A 97 18.48 5.17 19.56
N GLN A 98 19.05 4.15 20.19
CA GLN A 98 18.97 3.93 21.64
C GLN A 98 19.68 5.02 22.47
N GLN A 99 20.70 5.69 21.92
CA GLN A 99 21.50 6.67 22.63
C GLN A 99 21.04 8.11 22.33
N ASP A 100 20.75 8.41 21.07
CA ASP A 100 20.48 9.77 20.60
C ASP A 100 18.99 10.10 20.47
N ILE A 101 18.08 9.11 20.30
CA ILE A 101 16.67 9.37 19.94
C ILE A 101 15.69 8.81 20.98
N GLN A 102 15.78 7.51 21.29
CA GLN A 102 14.93 6.79 22.27
C GLN A 102 14.84 7.50 23.63
N PRO A 103 15.88 8.16 24.17
CA PRO A 103 15.80 8.80 25.49
C PRO A 103 14.90 10.04 25.60
N TRP A 104 14.41 10.60 24.48
CA TRP A 104 13.55 11.80 24.48
C TRP A 104 12.34 11.75 23.54
N VAL A 105 12.32 10.87 22.54
CA VAL A 105 11.22 10.78 21.57
C VAL A 105 9.91 10.33 22.24
N GLY A 106 8.78 10.80 21.73
CA GLY A 106 7.46 10.32 22.13
C GLY A 106 7.18 8.89 21.66
N ASN A 107 6.12 8.29 22.21
CA ASN A 107 5.68 6.92 21.95
C ASN A 107 5.28 6.62 20.49
N THR A 108 5.25 7.62 19.61
CA THR A 108 4.88 7.49 18.20
C THR A 108 5.57 8.56 17.37
N VAL A 109 6.15 8.19 16.24
CA VAL A 109 6.72 9.11 15.23
C VAL A 109 5.80 9.15 14.02
N MET A 110 5.63 10.33 13.39
CA MET A 110 4.86 10.47 12.15
C MET A 110 5.76 10.77 10.96
N VAL A 111 5.60 10.02 9.88
CA VAL A 111 6.18 10.27 8.56
C VAL A 111 5.08 10.78 7.63
N ALA A 112 5.25 11.97 7.06
CA ALA A 112 4.30 12.57 6.13
C ALA A 112 4.92 12.76 4.73
N PHE A 113 4.12 12.47 3.72
CA PHE A 113 4.47 12.64 2.31
C PHE A 113 3.80 13.90 1.78
N LEU A 114 4.62 14.91 1.47
CA LEU A 114 4.20 16.25 1.09
C LEU A 114 4.56 16.54 -0.37
N ARG A 115 3.85 17.46 -1.00
CA ARG A 115 4.21 18.02 -2.31
C ARG A 115 5.10 19.25 -2.11
N ASN A 116 6.18 19.37 -2.87
CA ASN A 116 7.12 20.50 -2.74
C ASN A 116 6.50 21.85 -3.18
N LYS A 117 5.35 21.83 -3.87
CA LYS A 117 4.57 23.02 -4.27
C LYS A 117 3.08 22.83 -4.03
N THR A 118 2.42 23.88 -3.52
CA THR A 118 0.97 23.97 -3.37
C THR A 118 0.30 24.25 -4.72
N ALA A 119 -0.03 23.15 -5.41
CA ALA A 119 -0.75 23.09 -6.67
C ALA A 119 -0.06 23.69 -7.92
N ILE A 120 -0.24 22.97 -9.03
CA ILE A 120 -0.57 23.56 -10.32
C ILE A 120 -1.89 22.87 -10.71
N PRO A 121 -2.98 23.57 -11.07
CA PRO A 121 -4.12 22.92 -11.69
C PRO A 121 -3.64 22.33 -13.02
N VAL A 122 -3.77 21.01 -13.23
CA VAL A 122 -3.27 20.34 -14.43
C VAL A 122 -3.90 21.01 -15.67
N PRO A 123 -3.14 21.73 -16.50
CA PRO A 123 -3.73 22.40 -17.66
C PRO A 123 -4.20 21.36 -18.67
N PRO A 124 -5.27 21.63 -19.46
CA PRO A 124 -5.62 20.79 -20.59
C PRO A 124 -4.40 20.61 -21.50
N ARG A 125 -3.95 19.37 -21.66
CA ARG A 125 -2.72 19.07 -22.39
C ARG A 125 -2.95 19.30 -23.89
N ALA A 126 -2.05 20.05 -24.53
CA ALA A 126 -2.01 20.06 -25.99
C ALA A 126 -1.63 18.65 -26.50
N PRO A 127 -2.31 18.12 -27.54
CA PRO A 127 -1.92 16.86 -28.16
C PRO A 127 -0.43 16.86 -28.51
N ASN A 128 0.25 15.74 -28.23
CA ASN A 128 1.69 15.53 -28.42
C ASN A 128 2.64 16.38 -27.55
N ALA A 129 2.17 17.11 -26.54
CA ALA A 129 3.08 17.76 -25.57
C ALA A 129 3.90 16.71 -24.79
N PRO A 130 5.21 16.92 -24.55
CA PRO A 130 6.06 15.96 -23.84
C PRO A 130 5.56 15.68 -22.41
N PRO A 131 6.00 14.58 -21.75
CA PRO A 131 5.64 14.30 -20.37
C PRO A 131 6.00 15.47 -19.43
N PRO A 132 5.13 15.85 -18.48
CA PRO A 132 5.49 16.83 -17.46
C PRO A 132 6.66 16.29 -16.63
N GLN A 133 7.54 17.20 -16.19
CA GLN A 133 8.58 16.84 -15.22
C GLN A 133 7.92 16.34 -13.93
N PRO A 134 8.35 15.21 -13.34
CA PRO A 134 7.71 14.63 -12.17
C PRO A 134 7.59 15.64 -11.02
N ILE A 135 6.40 15.73 -10.42
CA ILE A 135 6.19 16.58 -9.26
C ILE A 135 7.00 15.98 -8.12
N GLN A 136 8.04 16.69 -7.69
CA GLN A 136 8.87 16.23 -6.58
C GLN A 136 8.04 16.08 -5.30
N GLN A 137 8.34 15.00 -4.59
CA GLN A 137 7.77 14.65 -3.29
C GLN A 137 8.78 14.93 -2.19
N SER A 138 8.30 15.44 -1.07
CA SER A 138 9.06 15.65 0.16
C SER A 138 8.63 14.66 1.21
N VAL A 139 9.58 14.10 1.95
CA VAL A 139 9.30 13.35 3.17
C VAL A 139 9.58 14.25 4.36
N ALA A 140 8.66 14.24 5.33
CA ALA A 140 8.79 14.90 6.61
C ALA A 140 8.64 13.89 7.74
N ILE A 141 9.59 13.86 8.68
CA ILE A 141 9.54 13.06 9.90
C ILE A 141 9.29 14.02 11.07
N ILE A 142 8.19 13.82 11.77
CA ILE A 142 7.80 14.55 12.98
C ILE A 142 8.03 13.65 14.17
N LEU A 143 9.02 13.98 15.00
CA LEU A 143 9.35 13.30 16.23
C LEU A 143 8.82 14.12 17.42
N PRO A 144 7.79 13.66 18.15
CA PRO A 144 7.35 14.34 19.38
C PRO A 144 8.45 14.29 20.44
N ILE A 145 8.52 15.32 21.27
CA ILE A 145 9.53 15.47 22.32
C ILE A 145 8.85 15.21 23.68
N SER A 146 9.09 14.03 24.25
CA SER A 146 8.66 13.68 25.61
C SER A 146 9.68 14.08 26.69
N ASN A 147 10.95 14.27 26.34
CA ASN A 147 11.96 14.83 27.24
C ASN A 147 12.70 16.03 26.62
N PRO A 148 12.20 17.26 26.81
CA PRO A 148 12.81 18.47 26.26
C PRO A 148 14.23 18.74 26.74
N ILE A 149 14.64 18.23 27.91
CA ILE A 149 15.99 18.40 28.45
C ILE A 149 16.97 17.58 27.62
N LYS A 150 16.72 16.27 27.48
CA LYS A 150 17.57 15.36 26.69
C LYS A 150 17.58 15.70 25.20
N ALA A 151 16.44 16.14 24.64
CA ALA A 151 16.39 16.64 23.27
C ALA A 151 17.29 17.88 23.09
N LYS A 152 17.29 18.82 24.05
CA LYS A 152 18.18 19.99 24.03
C LYS A 152 19.66 19.63 24.21
N GLU A 153 19.98 18.62 25.03
CA GLU A 153 21.35 18.12 25.21
C GLU A 153 21.94 17.55 23.92
N LEU A 154 21.13 16.84 23.13
CA LEU A 154 21.50 16.36 21.78
C LEU A 154 21.71 17.55 20.82
N LEU A 155 20.71 18.44 20.72
CA LEU A 155 20.71 19.55 19.77
C LEU A 155 21.82 20.58 20.04
N ALA A 156 22.28 20.69 21.29
CA ALA A 156 23.44 21.52 21.67
C ALA A 156 24.80 20.91 21.25
N LYS A 157 24.83 19.68 20.72
CA LYS A 157 26.04 18.94 20.31
C LYS A 157 25.83 18.31 18.92
N PRO A 158 25.62 19.12 17.87
CA PRO A 158 25.40 18.61 16.52
C PRO A 158 26.57 17.74 16.06
N ARG A 159 26.26 16.56 15.49
CA ARG A 159 27.27 15.64 14.95
C ARG A 159 27.96 16.29 13.74
N PRO A 160 29.30 16.26 13.64
CA PRO A 160 29.99 16.83 12.48
C PRO A 160 29.64 16.05 11.21
N LEU A 161 29.37 16.76 10.12
CA LEU A 161 29.12 16.14 8.82
C LEU A 161 30.42 15.64 8.21
N ASN A 162 30.45 14.41 7.69
CA ASN A 162 31.60 13.86 6.97
C ASN A 162 31.82 14.56 5.60
N GLN A 163 30.76 15.14 5.02
CA GLN A 163 30.75 15.90 3.76
C GLN A 163 29.67 16.99 3.81
N GLY A 164 29.78 18.03 2.98
CA GLY A 164 28.83 19.14 2.94
C GLY A 164 29.01 20.16 4.08
N LYS A 165 27.98 20.98 4.33
CA LYS A 165 27.95 22.01 5.39
C LYS A 165 26.59 22.03 6.06
N MET A 166 26.56 22.32 7.36
CA MET A 166 25.34 22.80 8.03
C MET A 166 25.22 24.32 7.83
N VAL A 167 24.03 24.80 7.50
CA VAL A 167 23.68 26.21 7.36
C VAL A 167 22.45 26.48 8.23
N GLU A 168 22.49 27.54 9.02
CA GLU A 168 21.33 27.96 9.82
C GLU A 168 20.60 29.12 9.14
N ARG A 169 19.26 29.09 9.19
CA ARG A 169 18.39 30.20 8.83
C ARG A 169 17.27 30.38 9.84
N ASN A 170 16.68 31.57 9.88
CA ASN A 170 15.45 31.81 10.65
C ASN A 170 14.24 31.84 9.69
N TYR A 171 13.15 31.17 10.06
CA TYR A 171 11.89 31.22 9.35
C TYR A 171 10.75 31.49 10.35
N LYS A 172 10.09 32.65 10.22
CA LYS A 172 8.98 33.10 11.09
C LYS A 172 9.25 32.94 12.60
N GLY A 173 10.49 33.19 13.02
CA GLY A 173 10.93 33.07 14.42
C GLY A 173 11.30 31.65 14.87
N VAL A 174 11.37 30.68 13.97
CA VAL A 174 11.90 29.32 14.21
C VAL A 174 13.29 29.22 13.58
N GLN A 175 14.24 28.62 14.30
CA GLN A 175 15.57 28.31 13.79
C GLN A 175 15.51 27.01 12.98
N VAL A 176 16.07 27.02 11.78
CA VAL A 176 16.14 25.88 10.87
C VAL A 176 17.60 25.61 10.55
N THR A 177 18.05 24.37 10.76
CA THR A 177 19.40 23.90 10.40
C THR A 177 19.30 23.01 9.17
N GLU A 178 20.04 23.32 8.12
CA GLU A 178 19.96 22.65 6.82
C GLU A 178 21.30 22.08 6.40
N THR A 179 21.33 20.85 5.89
CA THR A 179 22.52 20.29 5.25
C THR A 179 22.54 20.63 3.77
N GLN A 180 23.70 21.14 3.31
CA GLN A 180 23.91 21.55 1.93
C GLN A 180 25.19 20.91 1.38
N GLY A 181 25.15 20.53 0.10
CA GLY A 181 26.31 19.97 -0.60
C GLY A 181 26.58 18.50 -0.33
N ILE A 182 25.56 17.73 0.10
CA ILE A 182 25.62 16.27 0.14
C ILE A 182 24.67 15.71 -0.93
N PRO A 183 25.17 15.06 -1.99
CA PRO A 183 24.33 14.41 -2.99
C PRO A 183 23.31 13.46 -2.34
N ASP A 184 22.05 13.57 -2.77
CA ASP A 184 20.90 12.78 -2.31
C ASP A 184 20.63 12.76 -0.79
N ARG A 185 21.22 13.69 -0.02
CA ARG A 185 21.13 13.73 1.46
C ARG A 185 21.03 15.15 2.06
N ASN A 186 20.58 16.14 1.30
CA ASN A 186 20.19 17.43 1.88
C ASN A 186 18.93 17.23 2.75
N PHE A 187 18.94 17.76 3.98
CA PHE A 187 17.80 17.73 4.90
C PHE A 187 17.73 19.02 5.73
N SER A 188 16.52 19.41 6.12
CA SER A 188 16.24 20.56 6.98
C SER A 188 15.67 20.09 8.32
N VAL A 189 16.11 20.68 9.42
CA VAL A 189 15.70 20.35 10.80
C VAL A 189 15.14 21.59 11.48
N ALA A 190 13.97 21.49 12.10
CA ALA A 190 13.33 22.58 12.85
C ALA A 190 12.78 22.10 14.19
N VAL A 191 12.98 22.89 15.24
CA VAL A 191 12.45 22.62 16.59
C VAL A 191 11.18 23.44 16.81
N LEU A 192 10.04 22.77 16.98
CA LEU A 192 8.73 23.39 17.11
C LEU A 192 8.36 23.54 18.60
N GLY A 193 8.89 24.61 19.20
CA GLY A 193 8.73 24.89 20.63
C GLY A 193 9.44 23.85 21.49
N THR A 194 8.71 23.25 22.43
CA THR A 194 9.20 22.15 23.28
C THR A 194 8.68 20.78 22.85
N ASN A 195 7.87 20.70 21.78
CA ASN A 195 6.92 19.60 21.60
C ASN A 195 7.26 18.69 20.41
N TYR A 196 7.95 19.20 19.38
CA TYR A 196 8.31 18.41 18.20
C TYR A 196 9.67 18.80 17.63
N LEU A 197 10.37 17.81 17.10
CA LEU A 197 11.45 17.97 16.12
C LEU A 197 10.90 17.57 14.75
N ALA A 198 10.99 18.47 13.77
CA ALA A 198 10.68 18.18 12.37
C ALA A 198 11.98 17.99 11.58
N VAL A 199 12.05 16.95 10.74
CA VAL A 199 13.15 16.68 9.81
C VAL A 199 12.57 16.47 8.42
N THR A 200 12.95 17.27 7.43
CA THR A 200 12.44 17.16 6.05
C THR A 200 13.53 16.96 5.02
N THR A 201 13.19 16.34 3.89
CA THR A 201 14.08 16.19 2.72
C THR A 201 14.08 17.42 1.79
N ASP A 202 13.43 18.52 2.19
CA ASP A 202 13.25 19.73 1.38
C ASP A 202 13.00 20.95 2.31
N PRO A 203 13.69 22.10 2.10
CA PRO A 203 13.50 23.34 2.87
C PRO A 203 12.06 23.87 2.87
N THR A 204 11.37 23.80 1.73
CA THR A 204 9.98 24.24 1.55
C THR A 204 9.04 23.38 2.38
N ALA A 205 9.30 22.07 2.48
CA ALA A 205 8.52 21.20 3.37
C ALA A 205 8.68 21.59 4.85
N THR A 206 9.87 22.01 5.29
CA THR A 206 10.07 22.55 6.66
C THR A 206 9.30 23.85 6.86
N ASP A 207 9.36 24.79 5.92
CA ASP A 207 8.65 26.07 6.01
C ASP A 207 7.13 25.86 6.17
N ARG A 208 6.56 24.93 5.39
CA ARG A 208 5.12 24.58 5.45
C ARG A 208 4.70 23.91 6.77
N ILE A 209 5.61 23.16 7.41
CA ILE A 209 5.38 22.57 8.75
C ILE A 209 5.46 23.65 9.83
N ILE A 210 6.39 24.61 9.71
CA ILE A 210 6.46 25.77 10.61
C ILE A 210 5.19 26.61 10.47
N ASP A 211 4.68 26.82 9.25
CA ASP A 211 3.43 27.54 9.01
C ASP A 211 2.21 26.85 9.63
N THR A 212 2.14 25.53 9.50
CA THR A 212 1.10 24.72 10.16
C THR A 212 1.18 24.86 11.68
N TYR A 213 2.39 24.77 12.26
CA TYR A 213 2.63 25.01 13.68
C TYR A 213 2.33 26.44 14.14
N LYS A 214 2.37 27.43 13.25
CA LYS A 214 2.02 28.84 13.51
C LYS A 214 0.52 29.14 13.36
N GLY A 215 -0.27 28.24 12.77
CA GLY A 215 -1.73 28.35 12.70
C GLY A 215 -2.37 27.98 11.37
N GLU A 216 -1.60 27.68 10.31
CA GLU A 216 -2.16 27.22 9.03
C GLU A 216 -2.85 25.84 9.17
N PRO A 217 -3.78 25.48 8.26
CA PRO A 217 -4.51 24.22 8.34
C PRO A 217 -3.61 22.97 8.42
N SER A 218 -3.70 22.27 9.54
CA SER A 218 -3.04 20.97 9.79
C SER A 218 -3.88 19.78 9.29
N LEU A 219 -3.26 18.60 9.16
CA LEU A 219 -3.91 17.31 8.91
C LEU A 219 -5.05 17.01 9.92
N ALA A 220 -4.89 17.39 11.19
CA ALA A 220 -5.92 17.30 12.22
C ALA A 220 -7.17 18.18 11.96
N LYS A 221 -7.15 19.02 10.92
CA LYS A 221 -8.29 19.84 10.43
C LYS A 221 -8.83 19.37 9.08
N THR A 222 -8.38 18.24 8.54
CA THR A 222 -8.97 17.66 7.31
C THR A 222 -10.40 17.16 7.59
N PRO A 223 -11.40 17.43 6.73
CA PRO A 223 -12.78 17.03 6.97
C PRO A 223 -12.93 15.52 7.25
N GLY A 224 -13.60 15.18 8.35
CA GLY A 224 -13.84 13.80 8.80
C GLY A 224 -12.62 13.06 9.37
N TYR A 225 -11.39 13.62 9.31
CA TYR A 225 -10.19 12.93 9.78
C TYR A 225 -10.24 12.55 11.26
N GLY A 226 -10.68 13.48 12.13
CA GLY A 226 -10.76 13.22 13.57
C GLY A 226 -11.74 12.10 13.93
N ASP A 227 -12.94 12.14 13.34
CA ASP A 227 -13.98 11.14 13.54
C ASP A 227 -13.57 9.78 12.98
N ALA A 228 -12.94 9.78 11.80
CA ALA A 228 -12.43 8.57 11.16
C ALA A 228 -11.35 7.88 12.01
N ILE A 229 -10.35 8.62 12.48
CA ILE A 229 -9.29 8.09 13.36
C ILE A 229 -9.87 7.56 14.68
N GLN A 230 -10.81 8.26 15.31
CA GLN A 230 -11.45 7.78 16.53
C GLN A 230 -12.23 6.49 16.32
N GLN A 231 -12.93 6.32 15.20
CA GLN A 231 -13.67 5.09 14.90
C GLN A 231 -12.78 3.86 14.68
N ILE A 232 -11.56 4.04 14.16
CA ILE A 232 -10.60 2.94 13.94
C ILE A 232 -9.56 2.81 15.06
N LYS A 233 -9.68 3.61 16.13
CA LYS A 233 -8.77 3.60 17.28
C LYS A 233 -8.72 2.20 17.91
N ASP A 234 -7.54 1.82 18.36
CA ASP A 234 -7.34 0.59 19.12
C ASP A 234 -6.27 0.75 20.20
N VAL A 235 -6.33 -0.10 21.22
CA VAL A 235 -5.33 -0.11 22.30
C VAL A 235 -4.09 -0.86 21.82
N GLY A 236 -2.91 -0.24 21.94
CA GLY A 236 -1.67 -0.83 21.46
C GLY A 236 -1.54 -0.84 19.93
N ALA A 237 -2.10 0.15 19.24
CA ALA A 237 -1.85 0.38 17.81
C ALA A 237 -0.34 0.46 17.51
N PHE A 238 0.16 -0.44 16.66
CA PHE A 238 1.56 -0.45 16.19
C PHE A 238 1.82 0.68 15.19
N GLY A 239 0.83 1.02 14.39
CA GLY A 239 0.90 2.16 13.48
C GLY A 239 -0.45 2.51 12.87
N GLN A 240 -0.52 3.71 12.28
CA GLN A 240 -1.72 4.25 11.65
C GLN A 240 -1.35 4.93 10.32
N ILE A 241 -2.02 4.55 9.23
CA ILE A 241 -1.87 5.18 7.92
C ILE A 241 -3.11 6.01 7.62
N TYR A 242 -2.91 7.20 7.05
CA TYR A 242 -3.94 8.02 6.43
C TYR A 242 -3.51 8.39 5.01
N VAL A 243 -4.46 8.36 4.07
CA VAL A 243 -4.29 8.79 2.68
C VAL A 243 -5.31 9.87 2.35
N ASN A 244 -4.82 11.03 1.90
CA ASN A 244 -5.63 12.15 1.45
C ASN A 244 -6.04 11.90 -0.01
N MET A 245 -7.18 11.23 -0.20
CA MET A 245 -7.58 10.71 -1.51
C MET A 245 -7.63 11.77 -2.62
N PRO A 246 -8.12 13.01 -2.40
CA PRO A 246 -8.10 14.04 -3.44
C PRO A 246 -6.68 14.51 -3.81
N VAL A 247 -5.79 14.65 -2.83
CA VAL A 247 -4.38 15.03 -3.08
C VAL A 247 -3.63 13.90 -3.78
N ALA A 248 -3.82 12.66 -3.32
CA ALA A 248 -3.20 11.48 -3.91
C ALA A 248 -3.64 11.29 -5.36
N ALA A 249 -4.95 11.36 -5.64
CA ALA A 249 -5.47 11.26 -7.01
C ALA A 249 -4.90 12.35 -7.93
N ALA A 250 -4.83 13.60 -7.46
CA ALA A 250 -4.23 14.70 -8.23
C ALA A 250 -2.71 14.51 -8.46
N PHE A 251 -1.98 14.00 -7.47
CA PHE A 251 -0.55 13.70 -7.61
C PHE A 251 -0.30 12.54 -8.57
N THR A 252 -1.06 11.44 -8.45
CA THR A 252 -0.96 10.29 -9.36
C THR A 252 -1.34 10.70 -10.79
N ALA A 253 -2.39 11.48 -10.99
CA ALA A 253 -2.78 11.98 -12.31
C ALA A 253 -1.67 12.83 -12.97
N ALA A 254 -1.05 13.75 -12.21
CA ALA A 254 0.01 14.62 -12.71
C ALA A 254 1.35 13.90 -13.01
N ASN A 255 1.56 12.71 -12.44
CA ASN A 255 2.75 11.89 -12.68
C ASN A 255 2.46 10.63 -13.53
N SER A 256 1.24 10.49 -14.07
CA SER A 256 0.83 9.31 -14.83
C SER A 256 1.30 9.38 -16.29
N SER A 257 1.75 8.26 -16.83
CA SER A 257 2.01 8.10 -18.27
C SER A 257 0.73 7.93 -19.10
N ARG A 258 -0.40 7.60 -18.47
CA ARG A 258 -1.74 7.57 -19.07
C ARG A 258 -2.54 8.79 -18.62
N GLU A 259 -3.17 9.47 -19.56
CA GLU A 259 -4.02 10.62 -19.24
C GLU A 259 -5.30 10.17 -18.53
N ILE A 260 -5.65 10.89 -17.46
CA ILE A 260 -6.90 10.70 -16.71
C ILE A 260 -7.79 11.90 -17.07
N SER A 261 -9.00 11.66 -17.57
CA SER A 261 -9.94 12.73 -17.89
C SER A 261 -10.34 13.51 -16.63
N VAL A 262 -10.67 14.79 -16.78
CA VAL A 262 -11.08 15.67 -15.66
C VAL A 262 -12.24 15.05 -14.89
N GLU A 263 -13.27 14.56 -15.61
CA GLU A 263 -14.43 13.87 -15.03
C GLU A 263 -14.04 12.64 -14.19
N ASN A 264 -13.07 11.83 -14.65
CA ASN A 264 -12.61 10.66 -13.89
C ASN A 264 -11.75 11.05 -12.69
N LEU A 265 -10.95 12.11 -12.79
CA LEU A 265 -10.24 12.68 -11.66
C LEU A 265 -11.23 13.23 -10.62
N GLU A 266 -12.29 13.93 -11.03
CA GLU A 266 -13.36 14.41 -10.14
C GLU A 266 -14.11 13.27 -9.44
N LYS A 267 -14.34 12.13 -10.12
CA LYS A 267 -14.87 10.89 -9.51
C LYS A 267 -13.93 10.32 -8.45
N LEU A 268 -12.62 10.19 -8.74
CA LEU A 268 -11.64 9.73 -7.76
C LEU A 268 -11.56 10.67 -6.53
N GLN A 269 -11.70 11.98 -6.77
CA GLN A 269 -11.72 13.01 -5.73
C GLN A 269 -13.03 13.10 -4.93
N GLN A 270 -14.03 12.23 -5.14
CA GLN A 270 -15.24 12.18 -4.29
C GLN A 270 -14.94 11.58 -2.90
N ASN A 271 -14.01 10.63 -2.83
CA ASN A 271 -13.44 10.16 -1.57
C ASN A 271 -12.59 11.27 -0.95
N GLN A 272 -12.78 11.56 0.33
CA GLN A 272 -11.96 12.51 1.10
C GLN A 272 -10.73 11.82 1.71
N GLY A 273 -10.91 10.61 2.22
CA GLY A 273 -9.85 9.92 2.94
C GLY A 273 -10.04 8.42 3.02
N PHE A 274 -8.91 7.74 3.20
CA PHE A 274 -8.83 6.39 3.72
C PHE A 274 -7.88 6.42 4.93
N ALA A 275 -8.24 5.72 6.00
CA ALA A 275 -7.37 5.54 7.17
C ALA A 275 -7.40 4.08 7.66
N THR A 276 -6.29 3.61 8.21
CA THR A 276 -6.18 2.27 8.81
C THR A 276 -5.26 2.29 10.03
N THR A 277 -5.62 1.52 11.05
CA THR A 277 -4.89 1.31 12.31
C THR A 277 -4.49 -0.15 12.39
N ALA A 278 -3.19 -0.41 12.47
CA ALA A 278 -2.63 -1.75 12.59
C ALA A 278 -2.36 -2.12 14.06
N THR A 279 -2.74 -3.32 14.47
CA THR A 279 -2.47 -3.91 15.79
C THR A 279 -1.70 -5.22 15.65
N LEU A 280 -0.78 -5.49 16.57
CA LEU A 280 -0.10 -6.78 16.65
C LEU A 280 -0.87 -7.71 17.61
N ASP A 281 -1.31 -8.84 17.07
CA ASP A 281 -2.18 -9.79 17.76
C ASP A 281 -1.42 -11.06 18.18
N ALA A 282 -2.12 -12.09 18.66
CA ALA A 282 -1.47 -13.36 19.01
C ALA A 282 -0.91 -14.07 17.77
N ASP A 283 -1.74 -14.18 16.72
CA ASP A 283 -1.50 -15.02 15.54
C ASP A 283 -1.22 -14.23 14.24
N GLY A 284 -1.02 -12.90 14.33
CA GLY A 284 -0.81 -12.05 13.15
C GLY A 284 -1.04 -10.57 13.38
N ILE A 285 -1.45 -9.85 12.33
CA ILE A 285 -1.67 -8.40 12.34
C ILE A 285 -3.15 -8.08 12.05
N GLY A 286 -3.80 -7.36 12.95
CA GLY A 286 -5.14 -6.80 12.76
C GLY A 286 -5.10 -5.41 12.14
N PHE A 287 -6.12 -5.05 11.37
CA PHE A 287 -6.26 -3.73 10.74
C PHE A 287 -7.70 -3.22 10.86
N LYS A 288 -7.93 -2.17 11.64
CA LYS A 288 -9.20 -1.42 11.64
C LYS A 288 -9.10 -0.28 10.65
N SER A 289 -9.96 -0.25 9.63
CA SER A 289 -9.86 0.68 8.50
C SER A 289 -11.21 1.34 8.18
N ILE A 290 -11.14 2.51 7.55
CA ILE A 290 -12.30 3.34 7.20
C ILE A 290 -12.02 4.14 5.93
N SER A 291 -13.03 4.26 5.07
CA SER A 291 -13.07 5.22 3.96
C SER A 291 -14.26 6.17 4.13
N TRP A 292 -14.11 7.42 3.68
CA TRP A 292 -15.21 8.38 3.69
C TRP A 292 -15.21 9.32 2.48
N LEU A 293 -16.41 9.68 2.04
CA LEU A 293 -16.65 10.71 1.02
C LEU A 293 -16.40 12.11 1.61
N LYS A 294 -16.15 13.10 0.75
CA LYS A 294 -16.12 14.51 1.15
C LYS A 294 -17.47 14.97 1.72
N PRO A 295 -17.53 16.02 2.55
CA PRO A 295 -18.79 16.62 3.00
C PRO A 295 -19.71 17.02 1.83
N ASP A 296 -19.15 17.56 0.75
CA ASP A 296 -19.83 18.12 -0.43
C ASP A 296 -20.06 17.11 -1.59
N SER A 297 -19.56 15.87 -1.49
CA SER A 297 -19.68 14.87 -2.55
C SER A 297 -21.14 14.60 -2.96
N THR A 298 -21.42 14.60 -4.27
CA THR A 298 -22.75 14.27 -4.82
C THR A 298 -23.07 12.78 -4.72
N THR A 299 -22.04 11.92 -4.67
CA THR A 299 -22.17 10.48 -4.44
C THR A 299 -22.70 10.20 -3.02
N ARG A 300 -23.47 9.12 -2.89
CA ARG A 300 -23.86 8.51 -1.61
C ARG A 300 -23.73 7.00 -1.71
N ILE A 301 -23.39 6.36 -0.60
CA ILE A 301 -23.32 4.91 -0.46
C ILE A 301 -24.67 4.42 0.08
N ALA A 302 -25.29 3.40 -0.51
CA ALA A 302 -26.50 2.82 0.06
C ALA A 302 -26.15 1.88 1.23
N VAL A 303 -26.78 2.09 2.38
CA VAL A 303 -26.50 1.33 3.62
C VAL A 303 -27.17 -0.05 3.58
N GLU A 304 -26.56 -0.99 2.86
CA GLU A 304 -26.93 -2.41 2.87
C GLU A 304 -25.81 -3.25 3.49
N ASN A 305 -26.20 -4.21 4.34
CA ASN A 305 -25.29 -5.05 5.12
C ASN A 305 -25.88 -6.47 5.27
N ASN A 306 -26.10 -7.16 4.15
CA ASN A 306 -26.92 -8.38 4.11
C ASN A 306 -26.11 -9.70 3.94
N ALA A 307 -24.79 -9.69 4.13
CA ALA A 307 -23.90 -10.83 3.82
C ALA A 307 -23.82 -11.89 4.93
N LEU A 308 -24.92 -12.53 5.29
CA LEU A 308 -25.05 -13.28 6.56
C LEU A 308 -25.01 -14.82 6.43
N LYS A 309 -25.25 -15.40 5.25
CA LYS A 309 -25.61 -16.84 5.10
C LYS A 309 -24.62 -17.65 4.27
N MET A 310 -23.91 -17.06 3.30
CA MET A 310 -23.16 -17.83 2.29
C MET A 310 -21.99 -18.63 2.88
N ALA A 311 -21.30 -18.11 3.90
CA ALA A 311 -20.27 -18.86 4.63
C ALA A 311 -20.81 -20.12 5.36
N ASN A 312 -22.13 -20.25 5.52
CA ASN A 312 -22.77 -21.46 6.06
C ASN A 312 -23.24 -22.45 4.96
N ARG A 313 -22.99 -22.16 3.68
CA ARG A 313 -23.28 -23.04 2.53
C ARG A 313 -22.02 -23.66 1.92
N LEU A 314 -20.85 -23.19 2.33
CA LEU A 314 -19.53 -23.62 1.88
C LEU A 314 -18.93 -24.58 2.92
N PRO A 315 -18.15 -25.61 2.52
CA PRO A 315 -17.51 -26.55 3.43
C PRO A 315 -16.33 -25.93 4.18
N ASN A 316 -15.98 -26.49 5.34
CA ASN A 316 -14.90 -26.02 6.23
C ASN A 316 -13.50 -25.96 5.60
N ASN A 317 -13.27 -26.67 4.50
CA ASN A 317 -12.02 -26.75 3.74
C ASN A 317 -11.97 -25.80 2.52
N THR A 318 -12.91 -24.87 2.39
CA THR A 318 -12.92 -23.87 1.31
C THR A 318 -11.63 -23.03 1.33
N ILE A 319 -10.88 -23.03 0.24
CA ILE A 319 -9.57 -22.35 0.12
C ILE A 319 -9.72 -20.84 0.06
N MET A 320 -10.75 -20.35 -0.63
CA MET A 320 -11.01 -18.92 -0.81
C MET A 320 -12.51 -18.65 -0.90
N MET A 321 -12.96 -17.54 -0.33
CA MET A 321 -14.32 -17.01 -0.45
C MET A 321 -14.27 -15.49 -0.61
N VAL A 322 -14.95 -14.96 -1.63
CA VAL A 322 -15.45 -13.59 -1.71
C VAL A 322 -16.97 -13.65 -1.54
N SER A 323 -17.55 -12.80 -0.71
CA SER A 323 -19.00 -12.77 -0.45
C SER A 323 -19.50 -11.35 -0.24
N GLY A 324 -20.78 -11.10 -0.54
CA GLY A 324 -21.42 -9.82 -0.31
C GLY A 324 -22.94 -9.85 -0.31
N GLY A 325 -23.57 -8.82 0.25
CA GLY A 325 -25.00 -8.81 0.55
C GLY A 325 -25.92 -8.50 -0.63
N ASN A 326 -25.38 -7.95 -1.71
CA ASN A 326 -26.13 -7.58 -2.92
C ASN A 326 -25.19 -7.55 -4.13
N LEU A 327 -25.22 -8.58 -5.00
CA LEU A 327 -24.34 -8.64 -6.18
C LEU A 327 -24.70 -7.58 -7.23
N GLN A 328 -25.99 -7.30 -7.43
CA GLN A 328 -26.43 -6.23 -8.35
C GLN A 328 -25.81 -4.89 -7.96
N ARG A 329 -25.84 -4.52 -6.67
CA ARG A 329 -25.23 -3.27 -6.21
C ARG A 329 -23.71 -3.29 -6.29
N LEU A 330 -23.06 -4.37 -5.86
CA LEU A 330 -21.60 -4.48 -5.97
C LEU A 330 -21.12 -4.31 -7.42
N TRP A 331 -21.85 -4.85 -8.40
CA TRP A 331 -21.54 -4.66 -9.81
C TRP A 331 -21.73 -3.19 -10.26
N GLN A 332 -22.81 -2.54 -9.84
CA GLN A 332 -23.07 -1.12 -10.14
C GLN A 332 -21.96 -0.22 -9.56
N ASP A 333 -21.63 -0.38 -8.28
CA ASP A 333 -20.58 0.37 -7.59
C ASP A 333 -19.20 0.11 -8.22
N TYR A 334 -18.91 -1.16 -8.57
CA TYR A 334 -17.66 -1.55 -9.22
C TYR A 334 -17.51 -0.93 -10.60
N VAL A 335 -18.56 -0.95 -11.43
CA VAL A 335 -18.55 -0.30 -12.76
C VAL A 335 -18.21 1.19 -12.62
N LEU A 336 -18.99 1.90 -11.80
CA LEU A 336 -18.83 3.35 -11.56
C LEU A 336 -17.43 3.72 -11.05
N GLY A 337 -16.85 2.91 -10.16
CA GLY A 337 -15.49 3.12 -9.66
C GLY A 337 -14.39 2.73 -10.64
N SER A 338 -14.62 1.69 -11.46
CA SER A 338 -13.61 1.14 -12.38
C SER A 338 -13.35 2.02 -13.60
N ASP A 339 -14.37 2.69 -14.14
CA ASP A 339 -14.23 3.60 -15.29
C ASP A 339 -13.28 4.78 -14.96
N ALA A 340 -13.16 5.14 -13.68
CA ALA A 340 -12.26 6.18 -13.18
C ALA A 340 -10.91 5.66 -12.64
N ASN A 341 -10.75 4.35 -12.43
CA ASN A 341 -9.59 3.77 -11.75
C ASN A 341 -8.71 2.94 -12.69
N PRO A 342 -7.54 3.45 -13.13
CA PRO A 342 -6.62 2.70 -14.02
C PRO A 342 -5.94 1.49 -13.35
N LEU A 343 -6.15 1.27 -12.05
CA LEU A 343 -5.70 0.12 -11.27
C LEU A 343 -6.84 -0.87 -10.94
N ALA A 344 -8.03 -0.71 -11.54
CA ALA A 344 -9.12 -1.68 -11.39
C ALA A 344 -8.70 -3.05 -11.95
N PRO A 345 -8.90 -4.17 -11.20
CA PRO A 345 -8.33 -5.47 -11.56
C PRO A 345 -8.95 -6.11 -12.81
N ILE A 346 -10.20 -5.76 -13.13
CA ILE A 346 -10.92 -6.27 -14.31
C ILE A 346 -11.73 -5.12 -14.92
N ASN A 347 -11.55 -4.83 -16.21
CA ASN A 347 -12.39 -3.89 -16.93
C ASN A 347 -13.80 -4.49 -17.14
N PRO A 348 -14.90 -3.88 -16.66
CA PRO A 348 -16.26 -4.43 -16.79
C PRO A 348 -16.69 -4.67 -18.25
N GLN A 349 -16.20 -3.85 -19.18
CA GLN A 349 -16.53 -3.97 -20.59
C GLN A 349 -15.95 -5.25 -21.22
N VAL A 350 -14.86 -5.81 -20.65
CA VAL A 350 -14.33 -7.12 -21.07
C VAL A 350 -15.29 -8.25 -20.67
N LEU A 351 -15.87 -8.19 -19.47
CA LEU A 351 -16.87 -9.17 -19.01
C LEU A 351 -18.18 -9.06 -19.81
N ARG A 352 -18.69 -7.82 -20.02
CA ARG A 352 -19.86 -7.54 -20.85
C ARG A 352 -19.68 -8.04 -22.28
N THR A 353 -18.57 -7.66 -22.92
CA THR A 353 -18.28 -8.05 -24.31
C THR A 353 -18.02 -9.54 -24.44
N GLY A 354 -17.28 -10.15 -23.50
CA GLY A 354 -16.97 -11.58 -23.49
C GLY A 354 -18.20 -12.45 -23.31
N LEU A 355 -19.12 -12.09 -22.40
CA LEU A 355 -20.41 -12.78 -22.28
C LEU A 355 -21.24 -12.61 -23.56
N LYS A 356 -21.31 -11.40 -24.12
CA LYS A 356 -22.15 -11.11 -25.29
C LYS A 356 -21.64 -11.76 -26.57
N SER A 357 -20.34 -11.76 -26.83
CA SER A 357 -19.74 -12.45 -27.98
C SER A 357 -19.83 -13.97 -27.86
N THR A 358 -19.73 -14.50 -26.64
CA THR A 358 -19.89 -15.93 -26.40
C THR A 358 -21.37 -16.34 -26.51
N THR A 359 -22.29 -15.64 -25.83
CA THR A 359 -23.64 -16.17 -25.55
C THR A 359 -24.79 -15.40 -26.20
N GLY A 360 -24.52 -14.26 -26.84
CA GLY A 360 -25.53 -13.32 -27.34
C GLY A 360 -26.22 -12.47 -26.26
N GLN A 361 -26.12 -12.85 -24.98
CA GLN A 361 -26.82 -12.21 -23.86
C GLN A 361 -26.07 -10.98 -23.30
N ASP A 362 -26.82 -10.07 -22.70
CA ASP A 362 -26.36 -8.82 -22.11
C ASP A 362 -26.17 -9.03 -20.59
N LEU A 363 -24.93 -8.89 -20.09
CA LEU A 363 -24.59 -9.22 -18.68
C LEU A 363 -25.47 -8.47 -17.68
N ASP A 364 -25.63 -7.17 -17.87
CA ASP A 364 -26.39 -6.31 -16.96
C ASP A 364 -27.89 -6.64 -17.01
N LYS A 365 -28.45 -6.78 -18.22
CA LYS A 365 -29.89 -6.99 -18.41
C LYS A 365 -30.36 -8.41 -18.13
N ASP A 366 -29.64 -9.39 -18.64
CA ASP A 366 -30.07 -10.80 -18.66
C ASP A 366 -29.56 -11.58 -17.45
N PHE A 367 -28.57 -11.09 -16.70
CA PHE A 367 -28.03 -11.75 -15.51
C PHE A 367 -28.09 -10.87 -14.24
N ILE A 368 -27.37 -9.75 -14.22
CA ILE A 368 -27.20 -8.96 -12.99
C ILE A 368 -28.54 -8.42 -12.43
N ASN A 369 -29.52 -8.13 -13.28
CA ASN A 369 -30.86 -7.68 -12.89
C ASN A 369 -31.65 -8.62 -11.95
N TRP A 370 -31.36 -9.92 -11.91
CA TRP A 370 -31.99 -10.88 -10.99
C TRP A 370 -31.04 -11.36 -9.88
N MET A 371 -29.89 -10.71 -9.72
CA MET A 371 -28.86 -11.01 -8.72
C MET A 371 -28.83 -9.99 -7.58
N ALA A 372 -29.98 -9.39 -7.22
CA ALA A 372 -30.08 -8.36 -6.17
C ALA A 372 -30.16 -8.94 -4.74
N GLY A 373 -29.33 -9.94 -4.45
CA GLY A 373 -29.31 -10.65 -3.17
C GLY A 373 -27.90 -11.08 -2.75
N GLU A 374 -27.82 -11.83 -1.64
CA GLU A 374 -26.55 -12.31 -1.11
C GLU A 374 -25.84 -13.23 -2.12
N PHE A 375 -24.52 -13.12 -2.24
CA PHE A 375 -23.72 -13.95 -3.15
C PHE A 375 -22.39 -14.40 -2.53
N SER A 376 -21.80 -15.44 -3.10
CA SER A 376 -20.39 -15.79 -2.90
C SER A 376 -19.74 -16.34 -4.17
N LEU A 377 -18.47 -15.98 -4.40
CA LEU A 377 -17.56 -16.67 -5.31
C LEU A 377 -16.48 -17.34 -4.49
N SER A 378 -16.28 -18.65 -4.65
CA SER A 378 -15.42 -19.45 -3.78
C SER A 378 -14.62 -20.48 -4.56
N LEU A 379 -13.56 -20.98 -3.94
CA LEU A 379 -12.70 -22.05 -4.47
C LEU A 379 -12.63 -23.18 -3.44
N ILE A 380 -13.15 -24.35 -3.82
CA ILE A 380 -13.29 -25.51 -2.95
C ILE A 380 -12.36 -26.62 -3.47
N PRO A 381 -11.59 -27.31 -2.60
CA PRO A 381 -10.79 -28.44 -3.03
C PRO A 381 -11.70 -29.63 -3.38
N ALA A 382 -11.42 -30.29 -4.50
CA ALA A 382 -12.08 -31.53 -4.87
C ALA A 382 -11.36 -32.72 -4.18
N PRO A 383 -12.08 -33.80 -3.81
CA PRO A 383 -11.45 -35.04 -3.41
C PRO A 383 -10.55 -35.56 -4.54
N ALA A 384 -9.26 -35.78 -4.25
CA ALA A 384 -8.30 -36.22 -5.26
C ALA A 384 -8.63 -37.65 -5.73
N GLN A 385 -9.24 -37.78 -6.91
CA GLN A 385 -9.61 -39.08 -7.49
C GLN A 385 -8.38 -39.84 -8.01
N ASN A 386 -7.34 -39.12 -8.47
CA ASN A 386 -6.07 -39.70 -8.87
C ASN A 386 -4.90 -38.86 -8.31
N PRO A 387 -3.87 -39.45 -7.66
CA PRO A 387 -2.71 -38.71 -7.13
C PRO A 387 -1.83 -37.97 -8.16
N LYS A 388 -2.21 -37.99 -9.45
CA LYS A 388 -1.55 -37.28 -10.56
C LYS A 388 -2.35 -36.08 -11.08
N ASP A 389 -3.55 -35.84 -10.55
CA ASP A 389 -4.44 -34.77 -11.01
C ASP A 389 -3.91 -33.39 -10.58
N LYS A 390 -3.38 -32.62 -11.54
CA LYS A 390 -2.77 -31.30 -11.30
C LYS A 390 -3.77 -30.17 -10.97
N PHE A 391 -5.05 -30.48 -10.82
CA PHE A 391 -6.12 -29.50 -10.66
C PHE A 391 -7.18 -30.02 -9.66
N ALA A 392 -6.86 -29.94 -8.37
CA ALA A 392 -7.64 -30.52 -7.29
C ALA A 392 -8.67 -29.54 -6.69
N ALA A 393 -9.31 -28.69 -7.50
CA ALA A 393 -10.26 -27.70 -7.03
C ALA A 393 -11.36 -27.35 -8.06
N GLY A 394 -12.51 -26.89 -7.55
CA GLY A 394 -13.61 -26.35 -8.33
C GLY A 394 -14.00 -24.96 -7.84
N PHE A 395 -14.22 -24.03 -8.78
CA PHE A 395 -14.84 -22.75 -8.48
C PHE A 395 -16.33 -22.97 -8.19
N VAL A 396 -16.87 -22.28 -7.20
CA VAL A 396 -18.29 -22.26 -6.86
C VAL A 396 -18.78 -20.84 -6.76
N PHE A 397 -19.74 -20.50 -7.61
CA PHE A 397 -20.52 -19.27 -7.52
C PHE A 397 -21.90 -19.58 -6.95
N MET A 398 -22.35 -18.79 -5.98
CA MET A 398 -23.70 -18.83 -5.42
C MET A 398 -24.32 -17.44 -5.41
N VAL A 399 -25.61 -17.31 -5.71
CA VAL A 399 -26.34 -16.04 -5.62
C VAL A 399 -27.82 -16.24 -5.31
N GLU A 400 -28.34 -15.50 -4.33
CA GLU A 400 -29.76 -15.40 -3.96
C GLU A 400 -30.48 -14.51 -4.99
N THR A 401 -31.56 -15.01 -5.61
CA THR A 401 -32.27 -14.26 -6.66
C THR A 401 -33.48 -13.48 -6.16
N ASN A 402 -33.62 -12.24 -6.62
CA ASN A 402 -34.84 -11.43 -6.46
C ASN A 402 -35.90 -11.69 -7.55
N ASN A 403 -35.57 -12.45 -8.61
CA ASN A 403 -36.53 -12.81 -9.65
C ASN A 403 -36.21 -14.17 -10.30
N ARG A 404 -36.74 -15.24 -9.67
CA ARG A 404 -36.59 -16.61 -10.15
C ARG A 404 -37.14 -16.87 -11.55
N GLY A 405 -38.17 -16.13 -11.97
CA GLY A 405 -38.73 -16.23 -13.32
C GLY A 405 -37.76 -15.74 -14.39
N ALA A 406 -37.17 -14.57 -14.17
CA ALA A 406 -36.11 -14.03 -15.03
C ALA A 406 -34.87 -14.92 -15.04
N ALA A 407 -34.40 -15.35 -13.86
CA ALA A 407 -33.25 -16.25 -13.74
C ALA A 407 -33.43 -17.55 -14.52
N ASN A 408 -34.57 -18.23 -14.36
CA ASN A 408 -34.88 -19.46 -15.10
C ASN A 408 -34.97 -19.23 -16.62
N LYS A 409 -35.34 -18.03 -17.10
CA LYS A 409 -35.37 -17.69 -18.53
C LYS A 409 -33.94 -17.59 -19.09
N SER A 410 -33.11 -16.73 -18.53
CA SER A 410 -31.73 -16.50 -19.02
C SER A 410 -30.87 -17.76 -18.91
N LEU A 411 -31.01 -18.53 -17.83
CA LEU A 411 -30.30 -19.80 -17.65
C LEU A 411 -30.70 -20.86 -18.69
N LYS A 412 -31.96 -20.88 -19.18
CA LYS A 412 -32.38 -21.74 -20.29
C LYS A 412 -31.84 -21.25 -21.64
N GLN A 413 -31.82 -19.94 -21.87
CA GLN A 413 -31.21 -19.36 -23.08
C GLN A 413 -29.70 -19.64 -23.12
N LEU A 414 -29.04 -19.66 -21.96
CA LEU A 414 -27.64 -20.04 -21.82
C LEU A 414 -27.41 -21.53 -22.11
N ASP A 415 -28.23 -22.45 -21.60
CA ASP A 415 -28.13 -23.89 -21.90
C ASP A 415 -28.21 -24.18 -23.40
N GLU A 416 -29.25 -23.67 -24.08
CA GLU A 416 -29.43 -23.89 -25.52
C GLU A 416 -28.28 -23.27 -26.35
N MET A 417 -27.72 -22.14 -25.90
CA MET A 417 -26.55 -21.55 -26.52
C MET A 417 -25.27 -22.39 -26.33
N MET A 418 -25.06 -23.00 -25.16
CA MET A 418 -23.93 -23.90 -24.92
C MET A 418 -24.05 -25.19 -25.74
N LYS A 419 -25.26 -25.75 -25.83
CA LYS A 419 -25.64 -26.89 -26.69
C LYS A 419 -25.38 -26.59 -28.17
N ASN A 420 -25.73 -25.39 -28.65
CA ASN A 420 -25.39 -24.93 -30.00
C ASN A 420 -23.88 -24.77 -30.23
N LYS A 421 -23.07 -24.56 -29.18
CA LYS A 421 -21.60 -24.62 -29.22
C LYS A 421 -21.04 -26.03 -28.96
N GLN A 422 -21.81 -27.08 -29.26
CA GLN A 422 -21.39 -28.49 -29.15
C GLN A 422 -21.05 -28.96 -27.71
N TYR A 423 -21.42 -28.21 -26.67
CA TYR A 423 -21.36 -28.74 -25.31
C TYR A 423 -22.46 -29.78 -25.12
N ARG A 424 -22.11 -30.89 -24.49
CA ARG A 424 -23.06 -31.89 -24.02
C ARG A 424 -23.78 -31.33 -22.80
N VAL A 425 -25.02 -30.89 -22.99
CA VAL A 425 -25.92 -30.37 -21.95
C VAL A 425 -26.86 -31.50 -21.51
N GLU A 426 -26.79 -31.86 -20.23
CA GLU A 426 -27.50 -33.00 -19.64
C GLU A 426 -28.21 -32.55 -18.36
N GLU A 427 -29.43 -33.05 -18.12
CA GLU A 427 -30.09 -32.92 -16.82
C GLU A 427 -29.63 -34.07 -15.91
N ILE A 428 -29.28 -33.74 -14.66
CA ILE A 428 -28.76 -34.66 -13.65
C ILE A 428 -29.47 -34.43 -12.31
N GLN A 429 -29.32 -35.38 -11.39
CA GLN A 429 -29.79 -35.24 -10.00
C GLN A 429 -28.60 -35.00 -9.08
N VAL A 430 -28.69 -33.98 -8.22
CA VAL A 430 -27.68 -33.63 -7.21
C VAL A 430 -28.41 -33.46 -5.87
N GLY A 431 -28.05 -34.26 -4.87
CA GLY A 431 -28.76 -34.27 -3.57
C GLY A 431 -30.28 -34.52 -3.67
N GLY A 432 -30.74 -35.22 -4.72
CA GLY A 432 -32.17 -35.41 -5.01
C GLY A 432 -32.89 -34.16 -5.54
N GLN A 433 -32.17 -33.20 -6.11
CA GLN A 433 -32.71 -32.03 -6.82
C GLN A 433 -32.22 -31.98 -8.27
N PRO A 434 -33.04 -31.52 -9.23
CA PRO A 434 -32.64 -31.40 -10.63
C PRO A 434 -31.58 -30.28 -10.81
N ALA A 435 -30.54 -30.60 -11.56
CA ALA A 435 -29.47 -29.69 -11.95
C ALA A 435 -29.08 -29.91 -13.41
N THR A 436 -28.53 -28.89 -14.06
CA THR A 436 -28.02 -28.97 -15.43
C THR A 436 -26.50 -29.09 -15.41
N GLN A 437 -25.95 -30.04 -16.15
CA GLN A 437 -24.52 -30.22 -16.33
C GLN A 437 -24.13 -29.96 -17.79
N TRP A 438 -23.04 -29.23 -18.00
CA TRP A 438 -22.42 -29.02 -19.32
C TRP A 438 -21.05 -29.67 -19.34
N LYS A 439 -20.78 -30.51 -20.34
CA LYS A 439 -19.47 -31.12 -20.60
C LYS A 439 -18.90 -30.58 -21.90
N SER A 440 -17.68 -30.06 -21.84
CA SER A 440 -16.90 -29.66 -23.02
C SER A 440 -16.67 -30.86 -23.96
N PRO A 441 -16.86 -30.73 -25.29
CA PRO A 441 -16.57 -31.81 -26.23
C PRO A 441 -15.07 -32.14 -26.33
N PHE A 442 -14.21 -31.19 -25.93
CA PHE A 442 -12.75 -31.36 -25.85
C PHE A 442 -12.27 -31.82 -24.46
N GLY A 443 -13.20 -32.14 -23.56
CA GLY A 443 -12.89 -32.47 -22.17
C GLY A 443 -12.42 -31.25 -21.35
N GLY A 444 -11.79 -31.53 -20.21
CA GLY A 444 -11.15 -30.54 -19.32
C GLY A 444 -12.08 -29.65 -18.49
N ILE A 445 -13.22 -29.22 -19.05
CA ILE A 445 -14.17 -28.33 -18.37
C ILE A 445 -15.53 -29.02 -18.22
N THR A 446 -15.96 -29.14 -16.96
CA THR A 446 -17.35 -29.42 -16.58
C THR A 446 -17.91 -28.20 -15.87
N VAL A 447 -19.16 -27.85 -16.19
CA VAL A 447 -19.97 -26.88 -15.45
C VAL A 447 -21.19 -27.61 -14.90
N THR A 448 -21.58 -27.38 -13.65
CA THR A 448 -22.85 -27.89 -13.09
C THR A 448 -23.59 -26.74 -12.42
N ARG A 449 -24.87 -26.56 -12.74
CA ARG A 449 -25.71 -25.47 -12.22
C ARG A 449 -27.04 -26.00 -11.69
N GLY A 450 -27.49 -25.47 -10.56
CA GLY A 450 -28.73 -25.92 -9.91
C GLY A 450 -29.21 -24.93 -8.85
N TRP A 451 -30.19 -25.34 -8.04
CA TRP A 451 -30.86 -24.43 -7.11
C TRP A 451 -30.96 -25.01 -5.68
N MET A 452 -30.70 -24.16 -4.70
CA MET A 452 -30.90 -24.40 -3.27
C MET A 452 -31.95 -23.43 -2.72
N LYS A 453 -33.23 -23.79 -2.84
CA LYS A 453 -34.37 -22.85 -2.75
C LYS A 453 -34.18 -21.74 -3.80
N ASP A 454 -33.94 -20.50 -3.37
CA ASP A 454 -33.77 -19.32 -4.22
C ASP A 454 -32.31 -18.89 -4.43
N VAL A 455 -31.37 -19.70 -3.93
CA VAL A 455 -29.95 -19.55 -4.27
C VAL A 455 -29.61 -20.40 -5.49
N LEU A 456 -29.20 -19.76 -6.57
CA LEU A 456 -28.54 -20.39 -7.71
C LEU A 456 -27.15 -20.83 -7.26
N PHE A 457 -26.72 -22.04 -7.64
CA PHE A 457 -25.30 -22.41 -7.62
C PHE A 457 -24.80 -22.73 -9.03
N ILE A 458 -23.53 -22.42 -9.29
CA ILE A 458 -22.79 -22.82 -10.49
C ILE A 458 -21.39 -23.27 -10.03
N THR A 459 -21.03 -24.53 -10.32
CA THR A 459 -19.68 -25.07 -10.10
C THR A 459 -18.93 -25.20 -11.41
N VAL A 460 -17.64 -24.85 -11.45
CA VAL A 460 -16.79 -24.93 -12.66
C VAL A 460 -15.45 -25.59 -12.32
N GLY A 461 -15.03 -26.57 -13.12
CA GLY A 461 -13.76 -27.28 -12.95
C GLY A 461 -13.95 -28.69 -12.39
N ALA A 462 -13.22 -29.02 -11.31
CA ALA A 462 -13.31 -30.33 -10.66
C ALA A 462 -14.68 -30.56 -9.98
N PRO A 463 -15.12 -31.82 -9.78
CA PRO A 463 -16.42 -32.13 -9.19
C PRO A 463 -16.44 -31.81 -7.68
N VAL A 464 -17.00 -30.63 -7.36
CA VAL A 464 -17.17 -30.13 -5.97
C VAL A 464 -18.64 -29.97 -5.55
N VAL A 465 -19.58 -30.43 -6.38
CA VAL A 465 -21.02 -30.16 -6.15
C VAL A 465 -21.56 -30.90 -4.91
N ASP A 466 -21.08 -32.11 -4.63
CA ASP A 466 -21.47 -32.90 -3.46
C ASP A 466 -20.90 -32.35 -2.14
N ALA A 467 -19.98 -31.37 -2.21
CA ALA A 467 -19.47 -30.63 -1.05
C ALA A 467 -20.34 -29.40 -0.67
N ILE A 468 -21.36 -29.09 -1.47
CA ILE A 468 -22.29 -27.96 -1.25
C ILE A 468 -23.79 -28.36 -1.31
N VAL A 469 -24.12 -29.49 -1.94
CA VAL A 469 -25.49 -30.01 -2.04
C VAL A 469 -25.49 -31.52 -1.72
N PRO A 470 -26.13 -31.98 -0.62
CA PRO A 470 -26.81 -31.19 0.40
C PRO A 470 -25.87 -30.26 1.17
N ALA A 471 -26.43 -29.32 1.94
CA ALA A 471 -25.64 -28.34 2.69
C ALA A 471 -24.63 -29.02 3.63
N PRO A 472 -23.38 -28.53 3.70
CA PRO A 472 -22.29 -29.22 4.39
C PRO A 472 -22.53 -29.31 5.90
N THR A 473 -22.30 -30.49 6.46
CA THR A 473 -22.40 -30.76 7.92
C THR A 473 -21.33 -30.02 8.74
N SER A 474 -20.21 -29.66 8.10
CA SER A 474 -19.13 -28.84 8.66
C SER A 474 -18.94 -27.60 7.78
N PRO A 475 -19.69 -26.51 8.00
CA PRO A 475 -19.61 -25.29 7.19
C PRO A 475 -18.32 -24.49 7.42
N LEU A 476 -17.99 -23.59 6.49
CA LEU A 476 -16.87 -22.66 6.58
C LEU A 476 -16.98 -21.75 7.81
N LEU A 477 -18.19 -21.33 8.16
CA LEU A 477 -18.46 -20.54 9.37
C LEU A 477 -18.08 -21.26 10.69
N SER A 478 -17.97 -22.60 10.69
CA SER A 478 -17.47 -23.39 11.83
C SER A 478 -15.99 -23.81 11.71
N SER A 479 -15.26 -23.36 10.69
CA SER A 479 -13.83 -23.64 10.53
C SER A 479 -12.99 -22.78 11.47
N GLU A 480 -12.09 -23.37 12.26
CA GLU A 480 -11.24 -22.64 13.21
C GLU A 480 -10.38 -21.58 12.49
N LEU A 481 -9.82 -21.93 11.33
CA LEU A 481 -9.05 -21.00 10.50
C LEU A 481 -9.93 -19.82 10.04
N PHE A 482 -11.16 -20.08 9.60
CA PHE A 482 -12.08 -19.02 9.23
C PHE A 482 -12.45 -18.12 10.42
N GLN A 483 -12.73 -18.69 11.59
CA GLN A 483 -13.11 -17.93 12.79
C GLN A 483 -11.96 -17.08 13.35
N LYS A 484 -10.72 -17.58 13.33
CA LYS A 484 -9.53 -16.80 13.68
C LYS A 484 -9.25 -15.68 12.69
N THR A 485 -9.58 -15.88 11.41
CA THR A 485 -9.24 -14.95 10.33
C THR A 485 -10.31 -13.90 10.05
N VAL A 486 -11.59 -14.27 10.05
CA VAL A 486 -12.75 -13.38 9.80
C VAL A 486 -13.42 -13.02 11.13
N ARG A 487 -12.62 -12.45 12.04
CA ARG A 487 -12.95 -12.17 13.45
C ARG A 487 -13.57 -10.79 13.72
N SER A 488 -14.15 -10.14 12.70
CA SER A 488 -14.66 -8.76 12.80
C SER A 488 -15.84 -8.61 13.75
N GLN A 489 -15.93 -7.43 14.37
CA GLN A 489 -17.06 -7.00 15.20
C GLN A 489 -18.11 -6.19 14.42
N LEU A 490 -17.86 -5.87 13.13
CA LEU A 490 -18.80 -5.17 12.25
C LEU A 490 -20.03 -6.05 12.01
N LYS A 491 -21.14 -5.73 12.69
CA LYS A 491 -22.41 -6.45 12.57
C LYS A 491 -23.58 -5.45 12.54
N PRO A 492 -24.48 -5.51 11.55
CA PRO A 492 -24.40 -6.34 10.34
C PRO A 492 -23.26 -5.90 9.39
N HIS A 493 -22.89 -6.72 8.39
CA HIS A 493 -21.84 -6.40 7.42
C HIS A 493 -22.24 -6.67 5.96
N ASN A 494 -21.60 -5.95 5.03
CA ASN A 494 -21.89 -5.98 3.59
C ASN A 494 -21.11 -7.07 2.83
N GLY A 495 -20.00 -7.59 3.37
CA GLY A 495 -19.29 -8.70 2.73
C GLY A 495 -18.05 -9.18 3.48
N ASN A 496 -17.66 -10.44 3.20
CA ASN A 496 -16.45 -11.07 3.72
C ASN A 496 -15.56 -11.57 2.58
N PHE A 497 -14.27 -11.29 2.67
CA PHE A 497 -13.20 -12.00 1.96
C PHE A 497 -12.45 -12.92 2.94
N PHE A 498 -12.12 -14.12 2.47
CA PHE A 498 -11.28 -15.08 3.15
C PHE A 498 -10.40 -15.81 2.13
N ILE A 499 -9.14 -16.05 2.49
CA ILE A 499 -8.24 -16.98 1.79
C ILE A 499 -7.33 -17.69 2.79
N ASP A 500 -7.23 -19.02 2.67
CA ASP A 500 -6.14 -19.83 3.20
C ASP A 500 -4.97 -19.75 2.22
N THR A 501 -3.92 -19.02 2.58
CA THR A 501 -2.76 -18.82 1.69
C THR A 501 -1.83 -20.02 1.66
N GLU A 502 -1.83 -20.86 2.70
CA GLU A 502 -1.10 -22.14 2.71
C GLU A 502 -1.73 -23.11 1.71
N SER A 503 -3.06 -23.23 1.67
CA SER A 503 -3.74 -24.10 0.71
C SER A 503 -3.83 -23.50 -0.70
N ALA A 504 -3.95 -22.17 -0.85
CA ALA A 504 -4.07 -21.52 -2.17
C ALA A 504 -2.77 -21.54 -2.99
N PHE A 505 -1.61 -21.39 -2.34
CA PHE A 505 -0.31 -21.30 -3.03
C PHE A 505 0.55 -22.57 -2.87
N ASN A 506 -0.04 -23.66 -2.39
CA ASN A 506 0.55 -24.99 -2.44
C ASN A 506 0.41 -25.57 -3.87
N PRO A 507 1.51 -25.82 -4.61
CA PRO A 507 1.46 -26.31 -5.99
C PRO A 507 0.91 -27.74 -6.14
N LYS A 508 0.64 -28.45 -5.03
CA LYS A 508 -0.10 -29.72 -5.03
C LYS A 508 -1.61 -29.54 -5.15
N ASN A 509 -2.14 -28.37 -4.75
CA ASN A 509 -3.57 -28.08 -4.75
C ASN A 509 -3.97 -27.34 -6.05
N LEU A 510 -3.21 -26.30 -6.39
CA LEU A 510 -3.48 -25.39 -7.50
C LEU A 510 -2.20 -25.08 -8.26
N ALA A 511 -2.20 -25.33 -9.56
CA ALA A 511 -1.12 -24.94 -10.47
C ALA A 511 -1.20 -23.44 -10.84
N LEU A 512 -1.07 -22.56 -9.84
CA LEU A 512 -0.97 -21.11 -10.05
C LEU A 512 0.45 -20.72 -10.52
N PRO A 513 0.60 -19.61 -11.27
CA PRO A 513 1.93 -19.05 -11.56
C PRO A 513 2.69 -18.70 -10.27
N GLU A 514 3.98 -19.01 -10.21
CA GLU A 514 4.80 -18.65 -9.05
C GLU A 514 4.97 -17.12 -8.94
N PHE A 515 4.89 -16.61 -7.71
CA PHE A 515 5.20 -15.21 -7.43
C PHE A 515 6.70 -14.92 -7.63
N PRO A 516 7.05 -13.70 -8.10
CA PRO A 516 8.42 -13.21 -8.04
C PRO A 516 9.05 -13.42 -6.64
N PRO A 517 10.34 -13.81 -6.52
CA PRO A 517 10.91 -14.24 -5.24
C PRO A 517 10.77 -13.22 -4.10
N ASN A 518 10.87 -11.92 -4.40
CA ASN A 518 10.69 -10.83 -3.44
C ASN A 518 9.26 -10.67 -2.93
N GLN A 519 8.26 -11.19 -3.63
CA GLN A 519 6.86 -11.28 -3.20
C GLN A 519 6.59 -12.61 -2.49
N LYS A 520 7.11 -13.72 -3.04
CA LYS A 520 6.90 -15.08 -2.51
C LYS A 520 7.28 -15.19 -1.04
N ILE A 521 8.40 -14.57 -0.62
CA ILE A 521 8.87 -14.50 0.78
C ILE A 521 7.76 -14.06 1.76
N TRP A 522 6.90 -13.12 1.38
CA TRP A 522 5.84 -12.59 2.25
C TRP A 522 4.54 -13.41 2.18
N ILE A 523 4.24 -14.01 1.01
CA ILE A 523 3.15 -14.96 0.84
C ILE A 523 3.42 -16.23 1.64
N ASP A 524 4.65 -16.76 1.57
CA ASP A 524 5.10 -17.93 2.33
C ASP A 524 5.07 -17.71 3.85
N ALA A 525 5.20 -16.45 4.31
CA ALA A 525 5.05 -16.05 5.71
C ALA A 525 3.59 -15.95 6.20
N THR A 526 2.64 -15.87 5.27
CA THR A 526 1.21 -15.72 5.55
C THR A 526 0.53 -17.08 5.65
N ARG A 527 -0.43 -17.20 6.57
CA ARG A 527 -1.30 -18.38 6.76
C ARG A 527 -2.66 -18.18 6.12
N SER A 528 -3.23 -16.99 6.33
CA SER A 528 -4.53 -16.62 5.80
C SER A 528 -4.74 -15.10 5.81
N ILE A 529 -5.69 -14.63 5.01
CA ILE A 529 -6.12 -13.22 5.00
C ILE A 529 -7.65 -13.19 5.10
N GLY A 530 -8.16 -12.34 6.00
CA GLY A 530 -9.59 -12.08 6.18
C GLY A 530 -9.88 -10.59 6.10
N ILE A 531 -11.01 -10.24 5.49
CA ILE A 531 -11.53 -8.85 5.47
C ILE A 531 -13.05 -8.91 5.62
N THR A 532 -13.60 -8.16 6.57
CA THR A 532 -15.04 -7.88 6.68
C THR A 532 -15.27 -6.41 6.35
N ALA A 533 -16.20 -6.13 5.43
CA ALA A 533 -16.59 -4.78 5.03
C ALA A 533 -18.03 -4.48 5.46
N ALA A 534 -18.29 -3.29 6.00
CA ALA A 534 -19.63 -2.83 6.38
C ALA A 534 -19.85 -1.35 6.02
N VAL A 535 -20.99 -1.03 5.44
CA VAL A 535 -21.40 0.36 5.20
C VAL A 535 -22.03 0.88 6.50
N ILE A 536 -21.46 1.92 7.10
CA ILE A 536 -21.92 2.41 8.42
C ILE A 536 -22.65 3.76 8.35
N GLY A 537 -22.69 4.38 7.17
CA GLY A 537 -23.44 5.59 6.86
C GLY A 537 -23.39 5.86 5.36
N ASP A 538 -24.20 6.79 4.86
CA ASP A 538 -24.32 7.06 3.42
C ASP A 538 -23.09 7.74 2.79
N ARG A 539 -22.02 7.93 3.59
CA ARG A 539 -20.74 8.52 3.20
C ARG A 539 -19.53 7.76 3.75
N THR A 540 -19.72 6.61 4.39
CA THR A 540 -18.66 5.99 5.22
C THR A 540 -18.75 4.46 5.24
N THR A 541 -17.62 3.82 4.91
CA THR A 541 -17.47 2.36 4.91
C THR A 541 -16.35 1.95 5.85
N ARG A 542 -16.59 0.94 6.67
CA ARG A 542 -15.64 0.31 7.57
C ARG A 542 -15.13 -1.00 7.00
N TYR A 543 -13.86 -1.30 7.27
CA TYR A 543 -13.24 -2.57 6.97
C TYR A 543 -12.43 -3.01 8.18
N ASP A 544 -12.71 -4.18 8.73
CA ASP A 544 -11.80 -4.86 9.65
C ASP A 544 -11.09 -5.97 8.86
N ALA A 545 -9.77 -6.01 8.89
CA ALA A 545 -8.98 -7.06 8.25
C ALA A 545 -8.02 -7.73 9.24
N PHE A 546 -7.61 -8.95 8.92
CA PHE A 546 -6.59 -9.69 9.64
C PHE A 546 -5.71 -10.47 8.67
N VAL A 547 -4.41 -10.39 8.88
CA VAL A 547 -3.40 -11.21 8.19
C VAL A 547 -2.83 -12.16 9.24
N GLY A 548 -3.21 -13.43 9.16
CA GLY A 548 -2.66 -14.48 10.00
C GLY A 548 -1.25 -14.81 9.53
N LEU A 549 -0.27 -14.73 10.43
CA LEU A 549 1.15 -14.92 10.11
C LEU A 549 1.70 -16.18 10.77
N LYS A 550 2.70 -16.80 10.16
CA LYS A 550 3.43 -17.92 10.78
C LYS A 550 4.24 -17.41 11.97
N LYS A 551 4.39 -18.24 13.00
CA LYS A 551 5.43 -18.09 14.04
C LYS A 551 6.42 -19.23 13.92
N SER A 552 7.66 -18.97 14.36
CA SER A 552 8.77 -19.91 14.27
C SER A 552 9.06 -20.57 15.62
N ASP A 553 8.27 -21.59 15.99
CA ASP A 553 8.43 -22.34 17.24
C ASP A 553 9.08 -23.72 17.00
N GLN A 554 10.37 -23.74 16.64
CA GLN A 554 11.31 -24.78 17.10
C GLN A 554 12.76 -24.42 16.77
N SER A 555 13.67 -24.75 17.68
CA SER A 555 15.09 -24.46 17.56
C SER A 555 15.83 -25.56 16.78
N THR A 556 16.42 -25.23 15.64
CA THR A 556 17.78 -25.74 15.38
C THR A 556 18.73 -24.90 16.23
N PRO A 557 19.57 -25.51 17.10
CA PRO A 557 20.51 -24.73 17.91
C PRO A 557 21.53 -24.07 17.00
N SER A 558 21.67 -22.74 17.10
CA SER A 558 22.74 -22.02 16.39
C SER A 558 24.11 -22.60 16.80
N PRO A 559 25.04 -22.80 15.86
CA PRO A 559 26.40 -23.17 16.24
C PRO A 559 26.98 -22.10 17.15
N LYS A 560 27.65 -22.50 18.24
CA LYS A 560 28.32 -21.58 19.15
C LYS A 560 29.26 -20.67 18.36
N PRO A 561 29.34 -19.36 18.67
CA PRO A 561 30.37 -18.50 18.10
C PRO A 561 31.75 -19.03 18.53
N SER A 562 32.59 -19.37 17.54
CA SER A 562 33.99 -19.72 17.79
C SER A 562 34.74 -18.51 18.37
N PRO A 563 35.73 -18.72 19.25
CA PRO A 563 36.46 -17.63 19.91
C PRO A 563 37.32 -16.83 18.92
N ASN A 564 37.59 -15.56 19.28
CA ASN A 564 38.42 -14.65 18.51
C ASN A 564 39.83 -15.23 18.22
N PRO A 565 40.39 -15.01 17.02
CA PRO A 565 41.83 -15.19 16.79
C PRO A 565 42.62 -14.10 17.56
N SER A 566 43.71 -14.52 18.20
CA SER A 566 44.58 -13.66 19.02
C SER A 566 45.36 -12.62 18.20
N SER A 567 45.73 -11.52 18.84
CA SER A 567 46.59 -10.48 18.25
C SER A 567 48.00 -11.00 17.90
N PRO A 568 48.63 -10.54 16.80
CA PRO A 568 49.97 -10.95 16.41
C PRO A 568 51.06 -10.31 17.29
N SER A 569 51.99 -11.12 17.77
CA SER A 569 53.18 -10.69 18.54
C SER A 569 54.39 -10.39 17.64
N SER A 570 55.29 -9.53 18.10
CA SER A 570 56.45 -9.03 17.33
C SER A 570 57.55 -10.08 17.06
N PRO A 571 58.35 -9.93 15.98
CA PRO A 571 59.34 -10.93 15.54
C PRO A 571 60.80 -10.65 15.94
N SER A 572 61.63 -11.70 16.08
CA SER A 572 63.11 -11.73 16.02
C SER A 572 63.63 -13.20 16.17
N PRO A 573 64.88 -13.57 15.80
CA PRO A 573 65.45 -13.46 14.45
C PRO A 573 66.31 -14.69 14.00
N SER A 574 66.71 -14.75 12.71
CA SER A 574 67.76 -15.64 12.11
C SER A 574 67.47 -17.16 12.07
N SER A 575 68.04 -18.00 11.17
CA SER A 575 69.33 -17.92 10.45
C SER A 575 69.39 -18.64 9.07
N SER A 576 70.52 -18.44 8.36
CA SER A 576 71.18 -19.33 7.35
C SER A 576 70.54 -19.65 5.98
N SER A 577 71.30 -19.32 4.92
CA SER A 577 71.16 -19.68 3.49
C SER A 577 71.94 -20.98 3.15
N PRO A 578 72.30 -21.36 1.88
CA PRO A 578 71.85 -20.94 0.54
C PRO A 578 71.60 -22.11 -0.48
N SER A 579 71.09 -21.83 -1.69
CA SER A 579 71.64 -22.36 -2.98
C SER A 579 70.89 -21.84 -4.23
N SER A 580 71.57 -21.89 -5.39
CA SER A 580 71.11 -21.57 -6.77
C SER A 580 71.61 -22.71 -7.71
N PRO A 581 71.37 -22.81 -9.06
CA PRO A 581 71.26 -21.72 -10.06
C PRO A 581 70.22 -21.92 -11.23
N SER A 582 70.21 -20.97 -12.18
CA SER A 582 69.54 -21.02 -13.51
C SER A 582 70.45 -21.61 -14.61
N PRO A 583 70.02 -21.75 -15.89
CA PRO A 583 70.25 -20.67 -16.89
C PRO A 583 69.33 -20.59 -18.16
N SER A 584 69.52 -19.52 -18.96
CA SER A 584 69.39 -19.40 -20.47
C SER A 584 68.05 -19.72 -21.19
N SER A 585 67.33 -18.76 -21.82
CA SER A 585 67.48 -18.10 -23.16
C SER A 585 66.80 -18.87 -24.34
N SER A 586 66.39 -18.30 -25.51
CA SER A 586 66.76 -17.06 -26.24
C SER A 586 65.66 -16.54 -27.22
N SER A 587 65.92 -15.41 -27.91
CA SER A 587 65.19 -14.83 -29.08
C SER A 587 66.22 -14.54 -30.22
N PRO A 588 66.01 -13.76 -31.33
CA PRO A 588 64.84 -13.01 -31.87
C PRO A 588 64.65 -13.15 -33.43
N SER A 589 63.81 -12.31 -34.09
CA SER A 589 64.01 -11.69 -35.45
C SER A 589 62.81 -10.85 -35.97
N SER A 590 63.04 -9.97 -36.98
CA SER A 590 62.06 -9.13 -37.75
C SER A 590 62.67 -8.80 -39.16
N PRO A 591 62.02 -8.15 -40.18
CA PRO A 591 61.41 -6.80 -40.16
C PRO A 591 60.21 -6.54 -41.16
N SER A 592 59.86 -5.25 -41.41
CA SER A 592 58.79 -4.73 -42.33
C SER A 592 59.38 -4.11 -43.65
N PRO A 593 58.64 -3.40 -44.57
CA PRO A 593 57.76 -2.21 -44.40
C PRO A 593 56.29 -2.47 -44.92
N SER A 594 55.40 -1.62 -45.50
CA SER A 594 55.41 -0.30 -46.21
C SER A 594 54.05 0.48 -46.12
N SER A 595 53.73 1.42 -47.04
CA SER A 595 52.58 2.39 -47.03
C SER A 595 52.24 2.86 -48.49
N PRO A 596 51.35 3.84 -48.85
CA PRO A 596 50.67 4.93 -48.07
C PRO A 596 49.19 5.28 -48.42
N SER A 597 48.67 6.38 -47.84
CA SER A 597 47.31 6.96 -47.96
C SER A 597 47.17 8.06 -49.04
N PRO A 598 45.96 8.59 -49.34
CA PRO A 598 45.43 9.86 -48.77
C PRO A 598 43.87 9.84 -48.58
N SER A 599 43.05 10.87 -48.24
CA SER A 599 43.10 12.24 -47.64
C SER A 599 41.66 12.64 -47.14
N SER A 600 41.39 13.90 -46.71
CA SER A 600 40.10 14.36 -46.15
C SER A 600 39.76 15.85 -46.45
N SER A 601 38.48 16.25 -46.51
CA SER A 601 38.05 17.69 -46.43
C SER A 601 36.53 17.91 -46.14
N SER A 602 36.15 19.14 -45.74
CA SER A 602 34.78 19.67 -45.51
C SER A 602 34.82 21.21 -45.66
N PRO A 603 33.71 21.95 -45.94
CA PRO A 603 32.86 22.53 -44.87
C PRO A 603 31.37 22.83 -45.27
N SER A 604 30.65 23.62 -44.44
CA SER A 604 29.26 24.16 -44.57
C SER A 604 29.25 25.64 -45.08
N PRO A 605 28.16 26.49 -45.07
CA PRO A 605 26.77 26.37 -44.56
C PRO A 605 25.64 27.02 -45.43
N ASP A 606 24.55 27.48 -44.79
CA ASP A 606 23.48 28.45 -45.19
C ASP A 606 22.13 28.00 -45.82
N SER A 607 21.15 28.93 -45.84
CA SER A 607 19.67 28.79 -46.02
C SER A 607 19.11 30.04 -46.76
N PRO A 608 17.78 30.36 -46.91
CA PRO A 608 16.52 29.65 -46.57
C PRO A 608 15.34 29.73 -47.60
N SER A 609 14.20 29.07 -47.30
CA SER A 609 12.81 29.40 -47.77
C SER A 609 12.44 29.23 -49.28
N PRO A 610 11.14 29.31 -49.71
CA PRO A 610 9.87 29.45 -48.95
C PRO A 610 8.78 28.37 -49.27
N SER A 611 7.58 28.61 -48.70
CA SER A 611 6.25 27.96 -48.80
C SER A 611 5.77 27.36 -50.15
N PRO A 612 4.68 26.56 -50.08
CA PRO A 612 3.44 27.06 -50.70
C PRO A 612 2.18 27.01 -49.78
N THR A 613 1.18 27.79 -50.18
CA THR A 613 -0.21 27.84 -49.65
C THR A 613 -1.17 27.26 -50.72
N VAL A 614 -2.50 27.29 -50.50
CA VAL A 614 -3.62 26.96 -51.44
C VAL A 614 -3.99 25.45 -51.47
N GLN A 615 -5.27 25.01 -51.50
CA GLN A 615 -6.55 25.53 -50.95
C GLN A 615 -7.65 24.43 -51.10
N THR A 616 -8.75 24.52 -50.33
CA THR A 616 -10.11 23.96 -50.60
C THR A 616 -10.32 22.56 -51.23
N SER A 617 -10.90 21.63 -50.44
CA SER A 617 -12.25 21.03 -50.57
C SER A 617 -12.79 20.44 -51.92
N PRO A 618 -13.88 19.64 -51.94
CA PRO A 618 -14.61 18.95 -50.84
C PRO A 618 -14.86 17.43 -51.07
N ASN A 619 -15.05 16.69 -49.97
CA ASN A 619 -16.20 15.78 -49.73
C ASN A 619 -16.15 15.23 -48.29
#